data_AF-A0A3R9PP57-F1
#
_entry.id   AF-A0A3R9PP57-F1
#
_cell.length_a   1.000
_cell.length_b   1.000
_cell.length_c   1.000
_cell.angle_alpha   90.00
_cell.angle_beta   90.00
_cell.angle_gamma   90.00
#
_symmetry.space_group_name_H-M   'P 1'
#
loop_
_entity.id
_entity.type
_entity.pdbx_description
1 polymer ?
#
loop_
_entity_poly.entity_id
_entity_poly.type
_entity_poly.pdbx_seq_one_letter_code
_entity_poly.pdbx_strand_id
1 'polypeptide(L)'
;MNRKDNTKISSIQRERYHGPLITDGVSLVYIKLYPWIGLALSGFMYLVGSYEDNLGIFKGISLFCGVVNILGVIISFIPYLVNAWKALIYYLIALTVLSLVIGLDFIGLLMVISDGSPIGAKEIYQSPLTPFYVIFILLLFIFACGLYAWYYLPKNQGKVWVFNQVKGGSRKKTWWNNFAIAFAGATIIPALLTGYIQIAFGVLLGILFTLPLPAVIVDAIYAAIYIKKRPHSDELV
;
A
#
# COMPACT_ATOMS: atom_id res chain seq x y z
N MET A 1 -25.32 27.00 -26.25
CA MET A 1 -24.45 26.17 -25.38
C MET A 1 -24.15 26.99 -24.13
N ASN A 2 -24.61 26.54 -22.96
CA ASN A 2 -24.74 27.39 -21.76
C ASN A 2 -23.38 27.56 -21.05
N ARG A 3 -23.08 28.77 -20.54
CA ARG A 3 -21.80 29.11 -19.88
C ARG A 3 -21.48 28.16 -18.72
N LYS A 4 -22.52 27.68 -18.03
CA LYS A 4 -22.46 26.71 -16.92
C LYS A 4 -22.00 25.31 -17.36
N ASP A 5 -22.38 24.88 -18.56
CA ASP A 5 -21.96 23.59 -19.12
C ASP A 5 -20.51 23.65 -19.58
N ASN A 6 -20.08 24.78 -20.15
CA ASN A 6 -18.67 24.99 -20.52
C ASN A 6 -17.75 25.05 -19.28
N THR A 7 -18.17 25.66 -18.17
CA THR A 7 -17.39 25.62 -16.93
C THR A 7 -17.29 24.21 -16.36
N LYS A 8 -18.38 23.44 -16.37
CA LYS A 8 -18.42 22.05 -15.88
C LYS A 8 -17.60 21.09 -16.75
N ILE A 9 -17.65 21.24 -18.07
CA ILE A 9 -16.80 20.49 -19.01
C ILE A 9 -15.32 20.88 -18.83
N SER A 10 -15.03 22.16 -18.63
CA SER A 10 -13.67 22.64 -18.38
C SER A 10 -13.11 22.22 -17.02
N SER A 11 -13.94 22.02 -15.99
CA SER A 11 -13.51 21.53 -14.68
C SER A 11 -13.28 20.02 -14.70
N ILE A 12 -14.14 19.26 -15.39
CA ILE A 12 -13.95 17.81 -15.63
C ILE A 12 -12.67 17.56 -16.46
N GLN A 13 -12.33 18.43 -17.42
CA GLN A 13 -11.08 18.35 -18.16
C GLN A 13 -9.83 18.78 -17.34
N ARG A 14 -10.02 19.42 -16.19
CA ARG A 14 -8.95 19.93 -15.33
C ARG A 14 -8.67 19.07 -14.10
N GLU A 15 -9.62 18.25 -13.66
CA GLU A 15 -9.42 17.27 -12.59
C GLU A 15 -8.33 16.25 -12.95
N ARG A 16 -7.41 16.04 -12.00
CA ARG A 16 -6.33 15.05 -12.13
C ARG A 16 -6.94 13.66 -12.20
N TYR A 17 -6.54 12.87 -13.20
CA TYR A 17 -6.90 11.45 -13.22
C TYR A 17 -6.34 10.71 -11.99
N HIS A 18 -7.22 9.97 -11.31
CA HIS A 18 -6.89 9.05 -10.23
C HIS A 18 -7.37 7.63 -10.57
N GLY A 19 -6.67 6.65 -10.03
CA GLY A 19 -6.91 5.24 -10.31
C GLY A 19 -8.27 4.78 -9.80
N PRO A 20 -8.84 3.72 -10.39
CA PRO A 20 -10.22 3.31 -10.16
C PRO A 20 -10.50 2.69 -8.77
N LEU A 21 -9.48 2.55 -7.91
CA LEU A 21 -9.65 2.12 -6.51
C LEU A 21 -9.82 3.31 -5.55
N ILE A 22 -9.34 4.50 -5.91
CA ILE A 22 -9.35 5.68 -5.05
C ILE A 22 -10.41 6.65 -5.59
N THR A 23 -11.43 6.94 -4.79
CA THR A 23 -12.61 7.71 -5.23
C THR A 23 -12.28 9.17 -5.52
N ASP A 24 -11.40 9.79 -4.74
CA ASP A 24 -11.07 11.23 -4.83
C ASP A 24 -9.57 11.49 -5.06
N GLY A 25 -8.82 10.45 -5.43
CA GLY A 25 -7.36 10.48 -5.45
C GLY A 25 -6.71 10.66 -4.07
N VAL A 26 -5.39 10.59 -4.03
CA VAL A 26 -4.59 10.85 -2.84
C VAL A 26 -4.61 12.34 -2.55
N SER A 27 -4.90 12.66 -1.29
CA SER A 27 -4.92 14.01 -0.74
C SER A 27 -3.66 14.29 0.07
N LEU A 28 -3.23 15.56 0.10
CA LEU A 28 -2.15 16.04 0.96
C LEU A 28 -2.43 15.79 2.45
N VAL A 29 -3.70 15.68 2.85
CA VAL A 29 -4.11 15.38 4.22
C VAL A 29 -3.57 14.03 4.71
N TYR A 30 -3.27 13.10 3.81
CA TYR A 30 -2.77 11.77 4.17
C TYR A 30 -1.42 11.82 4.93
N ILE A 31 -0.64 12.90 4.75
CA ILE A 31 0.59 13.13 5.52
C ILE A 31 0.33 13.33 7.02
N LYS A 32 -0.91 13.65 7.43
CA LYS A 32 -1.26 13.81 8.84
C LYS A 32 -1.51 12.48 9.56
N LEU A 33 -1.74 11.39 8.82
CA LEU A 33 -2.14 10.10 9.40
C LEU A 33 -1.12 9.00 9.13
N TYR A 34 -0.78 8.73 7.86
CA TYR A 34 0.07 7.59 7.52
C TYR A 34 1.45 7.61 8.21
N PRO A 35 2.13 8.77 8.33
CA PRO A 35 3.40 8.81 9.03
C PRO A 35 3.31 8.39 10.50
N TRP A 36 2.21 8.68 11.21
CA TRP A 36 2.05 8.24 12.60
C TRP A 36 1.92 6.73 12.73
N ILE A 37 1.11 6.12 11.86
CA ILE A 37 0.92 4.66 11.86
C ILE A 37 2.22 3.97 11.43
N GLY A 38 2.85 4.46 10.36
CA GLY A 38 4.14 3.97 9.88
C GLY A 38 5.24 4.12 10.93
N LEU A 39 5.25 5.21 11.71
CA LEU A 39 6.21 5.42 12.79
C LEU A 39 6.07 4.35 13.87
N ALA A 40 4.84 4.09 14.35
CA ALA A 40 4.58 3.04 15.33
C ALA A 40 5.06 1.66 14.83
N LEU A 41 4.73 1.31 13.58
CA LEU A 41 5.15 0.05 12.96
C LEU A 41 6.67 -0.03 12.78
N SER A 42 7.32 1.05 12.37
CA SER A 42 8.77 1.10 12.22
C SER A 42 9.50 0.97 13.55
N GLY A 43 8.96 1.55 14.63
CA GLY A 43 9.47 1.39 15.99
C GLY A 43 9.33 -0.04 16.48
N PHE A 44 8.17 -0.67 16.25
CA PHE A 44 7.95 -2.09 16.54
C PHE A 44 8.96 -2.97 15.77
N MET A 45 9.12 -2.75 14.47
CA MET A 45 10.07 -3.48 13.65
C MET A 45 11.52 -3.24 14.08
N TYR A 46 11.87 -2.04 14.52
CA TYR A 46 13.19 -1.75 15.08
C TYR A 46 13.44 -2.55 16.36
N LEU A 47 12.48 -2.58 17.29
CA LEU A 47 12.64 -3.28 18.57
C LEU A 47 12.72 -4.80 18.40
N VAL A 48 11.83 -5.39 17.60
CA VAL A 48 11.76 -6.84 17.40
C VAL A 48 12.79 -7.31 16.39
N GLY A 49 12.84 -6.65 15.23
CA GLY A 49 13.71 -7.04 14.12
C GLY A 49 15.18 -6.73 14.33
N SER A 50 15.56 -5.83 15.25
CA SER A 50 17.00 -5.57 15.51
C SER A 50 17.60 -6.51 16.55
N TYR A 51 16.80 -7.32 17.25
CA TYR A 51 17.31 -8.27 18.23
C TYR A 51 18.03 -9.41 17.51
N GLU A 52 19.32 -9.63 17.84
CA GLU A 52 20.21 -10.60 17.17
C GLU A 52 20.38 -10.37 15.65
N ASP A 53 20.20 -9.13 15.18
CA ASP A 53 20.35 -8.76 13.76
C ASP A 53 21.82 -8.57 13.35
N ASN A 54 22.56 -9.68 13.28
CA ASN A 54 23.98 -9.67 12.92
C ASN A 54 24.25 -9.13 11.50
N LEU A 55 23.27 -9.22 10.59
CA LEU A 55 23.37 -8.68 9.23
C LEU A 55 22.97 -7.20 9.14
N GLY A 56 22.26 -6.68 10.16
CA GLY A 56 21.79 -5.30 10.23
C GLY A 56 20.69 -4.95 9.22
N ILE A 57 20.07 -5.93 8.56
CA ILE A 57 19.07 -5.68 7.51
C ILE A 57 17.78 -5.12 8.12
N PHE A 58 17.23 -5.78 9.13
CA PHE A 58 16.00 -5.32 9.79
C PHE A 58 16.22 -3.99 10.51
N LYS A 59 17.38 -3.83 11.16
CA LYS A 59 17.79 -2.54 11.75
C LYS A 59 17.86 -1.43 10.70
N GLY A 60 18.48 -1.70 9.55
CA GLY A 60 18.61 -0.74 8.46
C GLY A 60 17.26 -0.33 7.86
N ILE A 61 16.42 -1.31 7.53
CA ILE A 61 15.09 -1.06 6.94
C ILE A 61 14.19 -0.33 7.94
N SER A 62 14.21 -0.71 9.22
CA SER A 62 13.40 -0.05 10.25
C SER A 62 13.84 1.38 10.52
N LEU A 63 15.14 1.67 10.50
CA LEU A 63 15.65 3.04 10.59
C LEU A 63 15.25 3.88 9.37
N PHE A 64 15.37 3.34 8.16
CA PHE A 64 14.91 4.02 6.95
C PHE A 64 13.41 4.38 7.04
N CYS A 65 12.59 3.40 7.40
CA CYS A 65 11.16 3.60 7.63
C CYS A 65 10.89 4.65 8.72
N GLY A 66 11.59 4.55 9.85
CA GLY A 66 11.47 5.49 10.96
C GLY A 66 11.79 6.91 10.55
N VAL A 67 12.90 7.14 9.84
CA VAL A 67 13.30 8.47 9.34
C VAL A 67 12.24 9.04 8.39
N VAL A 68 11.77 8.25 7.41
CA VAL A 68 10.72 8.68 6.48
C VAL A 68 9.45 9.11 7.22
N ASN A 69 9.01 8.33 8.20
CA ASN A 69 7.81 8.63 8.96
C ASN A 69 7.99 9.82 9.91
N ILE A 70 9.14 9.95 10.58
CA ILE A 70 9.46 11.12 11.41
C ILE A 70 9.44 12.40 10.57
N LEU A 71 10.05 12.38 9.39
CA LEU A 71 10.01 13.50 8.45
C LEU A 71 8.56 13.83 8.04
N GLY A 72 7.75 12.81 7.73
CA GLY A 72 6.33 12.97 7.45
C GLY A 72 5.56 13.63 8.59
N VAL A 73 5.76 13.16 9.82
CA VAL A 73 5.14 13.72 11.03
C VAL A 73 5.54 15.19 11.20
N ILE A 74 6.83 15.51 11.17
CA ILE A 74 7.33 16.89 11.33
C ILE A 74 6.72 17.81 10.27
N ILE A 75 6.77 17.41 9.00
CA ILE A 75 6.25 18.22 7.89
C ILE A 75 4.73 18.40 8.01
N SER A 76 4.00 17.42 8.53
CA SER A 76 2.54 17.52 8.72
C SER A 76 2.11 18.67 9.64
N PHE A 77 2.99 19.11 10.55
CA PHE A 77 2.76 20.23 11.46
C PHE A 77 3.08 21.60 10.84
N ILE A 78 3.62 21.65 9.61
CA ILE A 78 4.01 22.89 8.94
C ILE A 78 3.19 23.06 7.66
N PRO A 79 1.94 23.57 7.75
CA PRO A 79 1.04 23.72 6.60
C PRO A 79 1.64 24.51 5.44
N TYR A 80 2.48 25.51 5.76
CA TYR A 80 3.21 26.29 4.77
C TYR A 80 4.09 25.41 3.88
N LEU A 81 4.88 24.49 4.46
CA LEU A 81 5.73 23.58 3.69
C LEU A 81 4.90 22.60 2.86
N VAL A 82 3.80 22.09 3.44
CA VAL A 82 2.90 21.18 2.74
C VAL A 82 2.34 21.83 1.48
N ASN A 83 1.93 23.09 1.56
CA ASN A 83 1.36 23.82 0.43
C ASN A 83 2.42 24.32 -0.56
N ALA A 84 3.61 24.69 -0.09
CA ALA A 84 4.69 25.18 -0.95
C ALA A 84 5.35 24.05 -1.77
N TRP A 85 5.44 22.83 -1.23
CA TRP A 85 6.19 21.73 -1.83
C TRP A 85 5.31 20.52 -2.18
N LYS A 86 4.09 20.74 -2.68
CA LYS A 86 3.06 19.70 -2.90
C LYS A 86 3.61 18.44 -3.58
N ALA A 87 4.38 18.59 -4.66
CA ALA A 87 4.95 17.45 -5.37
C ALA A 87 5.89 16.60 -4.49
N LEU A 88 6.72 17.24 -3.64
CA LEU A 88 7.55 16.51 -2.68
C LEU A 88 6.71 15.84 -1.59
N ILE A 89 5.64 16.49 -1.13
CA ILE A 89 4.72 15.89 -0.15
C ILE A 89 4.07 14.63 -0.70
N TYR A 90 3.66 14.64 -1.96
CA TYR A 90 3.13 13.44 -2.61
C TYR A 90 4.16 12.30 -2.69
N TYR A 91 5.43 12.59 -3.03
CA TYR A 91 6.48 11.56 -2.93
C TYR A 91 6.69 11.08 -1.49
N LEU A 92 6.61 11.97 -0.50
CA LEU A 92 6.72 11.60 0.91
C LEU A 92 5.54 10.72 1.37
N ILE A 93 4.32 11.00 0.92
CA ILE A 93 3.14 10.15 1.14
C ILE A 93 3.37 8.77 0.51
N ALA A 94 3.91 8.70 -0.71
CA ALA A 94 4.23 7.42 -1.34
C ALA A 94 5.24 6.61 -0.50
N LEU A 95 6.29 7.27 0.03
CA LEU A 95 7.29 6.65 0.88
C LEU A 95 6.74 6.22 2.25
N THR A 96 5.85 7.00 2.87
CA THR A 96 5.26 6.65 4.18
C THR A 96 4.29 5.48 4.03
N VAL A 97 3.54 5.41 2.93
CA VAL A 97 2.69 4.25 2.62
C VAL A 97 3.53 3.03 2.27
N LEU A 98 4.65 3.18 1.56
CA LEU A 98 5.61 2.09 1.35
C LEU A 98 6.14 1.55 2.69
N SER A 99 6.50 2.46 3.60
CA SER A 99 6.90 2.08 4.95
C SER A 99 5.79 1.35 5.72
N LEU A 100 4.53 1.77 5.56
CA LEU A 100 3.38 1.09 6.14
C LEU A 100 3.25 -0.35 5.61
N VAL A 101 3.38 -0.54 4.29
CA VAL A 101 3.36 -1.86 3.65
C VAL A 101 4.47 -2.74 4.24
N ILE A 102 5.70 -2.25 4.30
CA ILE A 102 6.85 -2.98 4.89
C ILE A 102 6.57 -3.39 6.34
N GLY A 103 6.04 -2.49 7.16
CA GLY A 103 5.73 -2.77 8.56
C GLY A 103 4.62 -3.82 8.75
N LEU A 104 3.57 -3.75 7.93
CA LEU A 104 2.47 -4.72 7.95
C LEU A 104 2.94 -6.10 7.44
N ASP A 105 3.75 -6.12 6.39
CA ASP A 105 4.31 -7.35 5.84
C ASP A 105 5.31 -7.99 6.80
N PHE A 106 6.05 -7.19 7.57
CA PHE A 106 6.89 -7.69 8.66
C PHE A 106 6.05 -8.37 9.75
N ILE A 107 4.91 -7.80 10.15
CA ILE A 107 3.98 -8.44 11.09
C ILE A 107 3.44 -9.76 10.53
N GLY A 108 3.06 -9.78 9.24
CA GLY A 108 2.62 -11.00 8.57
C GLY A 108 3.72 -12.06 8.52
N LEU A 109 4.97 -11.66 8.25
CA LEU A 109 6.14 -12.54 8.29
C LEU A 109 6.34 -13.15 9.67
N LEU A 110 6.31 -12.34 10.74
CA LEU A 110 6.42 -12.83 12.11
C LEU A 110 5.35 -13.88 12.41
N MET A 111 4.10 -13.66 11.98
CA MET A 111 3.03 -14.66 12.14
C MET A 111 3.29 -15.96 11.36
N VAL A 112 3.92 -15.88 10.19
CA VAL A 112 4.22 -17.06 9.36
C VAL A 112 5.32 -17.93 9.96
N ILE A 113 6.32 -17.31 10.60
CA ILE A 113 7.48 -18.04 11.13
C ILE A 113 7.38 -18.37 12.61
N SER A 114 6.45 -17.74 13.34
CA SER A 114 6.30 -17.94 14.78
C SER A 114 5.88 -19.37 15.09
N ASP A 115 6.57 -19.97 16.06
CA ASP A 115 6.24 -21.24 16.69
C ASP A 115 5.78 -21.05 18.16
N GLY A 116 5.56 -19.80 18.57
CA GLY A 116 5.22 -19.42 19.95
C GLY A 116 6.42 -19.01 20.82
N SER A 117 7.67 -19.18 20.36
CA SER A 117 8.84 -18.63 21.05
C SER A 117 9.01 -17.14 20.77
N PRO A 118 9.79 -16.41 21.60
CA PRO A 118 10.28 -15.08 21.23
C PRO A 118 11.02 -15.15 19.89
N ILE A 119 10.74 -14.18 19.00
CA ILE A 119 11.31 -14.13 17.65
C ILE A 119 12.25 -12.94 17.56
N GLY A 120 13.50 -13.19 17.22
CA GLY A 120 14.48 -12.20 16.81
C GLY A 120 14.82 -12.31 15.32
N ALA A 121 15.79 -11.50 14.88
CA ALA A 121 16.28 -11.49 13.52
C ALA A 121 16.90 -12.82 13.09
N LYS A 122 17.58 -13.49 14.02
CA LYS A 122 18.26 -14.76 13.76
C LYS A 122 17.27 -15.84 13.35
N GLU A 123 16.15 -15.96 14.06
CA GLU A 123 15.08 -16.89 13.75
C GLU A 123 14.44 -16.57 12.40
N ILE A 124 14.25 -15.27 12.10
CA ILE A 124 13.76 -14.83 10.78
C ILE A 124 14.73 -15.25 9.67
N TYR A 125 16.04 -15.05 9.85
CA TYR A 125 17.04 -15.42 8.83
C TYR A 125 17.18 -16.93 8.63
N GLN A 126 17.01 -17.72 9.68
CA GLN A 126 17.17 -19.16 9.64
C GLN A 126 15.90 -19.89 9.21
N SER A 127 14.73 -19.26 9.35
CA SER A 127 13.46 -19.89 8.99
C SER A 127 13.37 -20.19 7.49
N PRO A 128 13.06 -21.43 7.09
CA PRO A 128 12.90 -21.79 5.68
C PRO A 128 11.68 -21.09 5.04
N LEU A 129 10.70 -20.63 5.83
CA LEU A 129 9.50 -19.96 5.34
C LEU A 129 9.73 -18.49 4.98
N THR A 130 10.73 -17.84 5.59
CA THR A 130 11.06 -16.43 5.34
C THR A 130 11.26 -16.11 3.86
N PRO A 131 12.15 -16.80 3.11
CA PRO A 131 12.35 -16.48 1.70
C PRO A 131 11.09 -16.71 0.87
N PHE A 132 10.29 -17.75 1.15
CA PHE A 132 9.02 -17.98 0.43
C PHE A 132 8.04 -16.83 0.65
N TYR A 133 7.86 -16.40 1.90
CA TYR A 133 6.97 -15.29 2.23
C TYR A 133 7.47 -13.98 1.59
N VAL A 134 8.75 -13.64 1.75
CA VAL A 134 9.33 -12.40 1.23
C VAL A 134 9.24 -12.35 -0.30
N ILE A 135 9.59 -13.44 -1.00
CA ILE A 135 9.48 -13.50 -2.46
C ILE A 135 8.02 -13.39 -2.90
N PHE A 136 7.11 -14.10 -2.24
CA PHE A 136 5.68 -14.04 -2.54
C PHE A 136 5.11 -12.63 -2.42
N ILE A 137 5.37 -11.95 -1.29
CA ILE A 137 4.93 -10.59 -1.04
C ILE A 137 5.59 -9.60 -2.00
N LEU A 138 6.88 -9.76 -2.31
CA LEU A 138 7.59 -8.89 -3.26
C LEU A 138 7.00 -9.01 -4.68
N LEU A 139 6.74 -10.22 -5.16
CA LEU A 139 6.11 -10.45 -6.46
C LEU A 139 4.70 -9.85 -6.50
N LEU A 140 3.93 -10.03 -5.43
CA LEU A 140 2.58 -9.49 -5.31
C LEU A 140 2.60 -7.95 -5.25
N PHE A 141 3.57 -7.35 -4.56
CA PHE A 141 3.78 -5.90 -4.54
C PHE A 141 4.12 -5.34 -5.93
N ILE A 142 5.06 -5.96 -6.64
CA ILE A 142 5.43 -5.58 -8.01
C ILE A 142 4.23 -5.69 -8.94
N PHE A 143 3.48 -6.80 -8.84
CA PHE A 143 2.27 -7.01 -9.61
C PHE A 143 1.23 -5.91 -9.33
N ALA A 144 0.95 -5.61 -8.05
CA ALA A 144 0.01 -4.57 -7.66
C ALA A 144 0.43 -3.19 -8.17
N CYS A 145 1.69 -2.79 -7.96
CA CYS A 145 2.25 -1.56 -8.52
C CYS A 145 2.08 -1.48 -10.04
N GLY A 146 2.43 -2.55 -10.76
CA GLY A 146 2.28 -2.63 -12.22
C GLY A 146 0.82 -2.52 -12.67
N LEU A 147 -0.08 -3.21 -11.98
CA LEU A 147 -1.51 -3.19 -12.23
C LEU A 147 -2.10 -1.78 -12.04
N TYR A 148 -1.78 -1.11 -10.94
CA TYR A 148 -2.26 0.26 -10.72
C TYR A 148 -1.63 1.23 -11.70
N ALA A 149 -0.32 1.16 -11.95
CA ALA A 149 0.36 2.02 -12.90
C ALA A 149 -0.21 1.88 -14.32
N TRP A 150 -0.65 0.67 -14.70
CA TRP A 150 -1.31 0.42 -15.99
C TRP A 150 -2.59 1.23 -16.17
N TYR A 151 -3.35 1.51 -15.11
CA TYR A 151 -4.55 2.36 -15.17
C TYR A 151 -4.24 3.84 -15.38
N TYR A 152 -3.02 4.30 -15.11
CA TYR A 152 -2.60 5.69 -15.36
C TYR A 152 -2.07 5.91 -16.77
N LEU A 153 -1.80 4.84 -17.54
CA LEU A 153 -1.44 4.97 -18.95
C LEU A 153 -2.55 5.68 -19.72
N PRO A 154 -2.25 6.66 -20.60
CA PRO A 154 -3.28 7.47 -21.28
C PRO A 154 -4.38 6.66 -21.96
N LYS A 155 -4.02 5.54 -22.59
CA LYS A 155 -4.95 4.60 -23.27
C LYS A 155 -5.90 3.83 -22.34
N ASN A 156 -5.67 3.87 -21.03
CA ASN A 156 -6.39 3.10 -20.02
C ASN A 156 -7.09 3.98 -18.98
N GLN A 157 -6.91 5.29 -19.05
CA GLN A 157 -7.58 6.22 -18.14
C GLN A 157 -9.11 6.11 -18.31
N GLY A 158 -9.83 6.08 -17.19
CA GLY A 158 -11.29 5.95 -17.15
C GLY A 158 -11.80 4.51 -17.33
N LYS A 159 -10.91 3.52 -17.53
CA LYS A 159 -11.32 2.12 -17.50
C LYS A 159 -11.73 1.74 -16.09
N VAL A 160 -12.99 1.36 -15.92
CA VAL A 160 -13.50 0.82 -14.67
C VAL A 160 -12.96 -0.60 -14.48
N TRP A 161 -12.64 -0.97 -13.24
CA TRP A 161 -12.23 -2.33 -12.89
C TRP A 161 -13.14 -3.38 -13.51
N VAL A 162 -12.53 -4.40 -14.10
CA VAL A 162 -13.26 -5.50 -14.75
C VAL A 162 -14.23 -6.18 -13.79
N PHE A 163 -13.91 -6.26 -12.48
CA PHE A 163 -14.81 -6.83 -11.47
C PHE A 163 -16.08 -6.01 -11.26
N ASN A 164 -16.01 -4.67 -11.35
CA ASN A 164 -17.16 -3.78 -11.22
C ASN A 164 -18.10 -3.86 -12.42
N GLN A 165 -17.62 -4.34 -13.57
CA GLN A 165 -18.44 -4.53 -14.77
C GLN A 165 -19.15 -5.90 -14.81
N VAL A 166 -18.83 -6.80 -13.86
CA VAL A 166 -19.43 -8.13 -13.82
C VAL A 166 -20.86 -8.05 -13.25
N LYS A 167 -21.86 -8.11 -14.14
CA LYS A 167 -23.28 -8.13 -13.76
C LYS A 167 -23.60 -9.27 -12.78
N GLY A 168 -24.51 -9.00 -11.84
CA GLY A 168 -25.05 -10.00 -10.90
C GLY A 168 -25.59 -11.23 -11.63
N GLY A 169 -25.27 -12.42 -11.13
CA GLY A 169 -25.71 -13.70 -11.73
C GLY A 169 -24.90 -14.18 -12.95
N SER A 170 -23.90 -13.44 -13.41
CA SER A 170 -23.05 -13.91 -14.51
C SER A 170 -22.14 -15.08 -14.08
N ARG A 171 -21.90 -16.03 -15.00
CA ARG A 171 -21.01 -17.19 -14.79
C ARG A 171 -19.64 -16.80 -14.25
N LYS A 172 -19.13 -15.64 -14.69
CA LYS A 172 -17.85 -15.09 -14.24
C LYS A 172 -17.88 -14.67 -12.76
N LYS A 173 -18.97 -14.07 -12.28
CA LYS A 173 -19.12 -13.71 -10.86
C LYS A 173 -19.23 -14.95 -9.98
N THR A 174 -20.03 -15.93 -10.41
CA THR A 174 -20.17 -17.20 -9.70
C THR A 174 -18.83 -17.93 -9.60
N TRP A 175 -18.05 -17.94 -10.70
CA TRP A 175 -16.71 -18.51 -10.68
C TRP A 175 -15.78 -17.79 -9.69
N TRP A 176 -15.75 -16.45 -9.68
CA TRP A 176 -14.96 -15.68 -8.71
C TRP A 176 -15.38 -15.94 -7.26
N ASN A 177 -16.68 -15.99 -6.98
CA ASN A 177 -17.19 -16.32 -5.64
C ASN A 177 -16.77 -17.73 -5.23
N ASN A 178 -16.91 -18.72 -6.11
CA ASN A 178 -16.50 -20.10 -5.84
C ASN A 178 -14.99 -20.19 -5.63
N PHE A 179 -14.19 -19.47 -6.41
CA PHE A 179 -12.75 -19.39 -6.23
C PHE A 179 -12.40 -18.76 -4.87
N ALA A 180 -13.03 -17.64 -4.50
CA ALA A 180 -12.79 -16.99 -3.21
C ALA A 180 -13.16 -17.91 -2.03
N ILE A 181 -14.30 -18.62 -2.11
CA ILE A 181 -14.73 -19.60 -1.11
C ILE A 181 -13.75 -20.77 -1.05
N ALA A 182 -13.35 -21.32 -2.20
CA ALA A 182 -12.39 -22.43 -2.26
C ALA A 182 -11.02 -22.00 -1.74
N PHE A 183 -10.55 -20.80 -2.07
CA PHE A 183 -9.29 -20.24 -1.58
C PHE A 183 -9.34 -20.02 -0.07
N ALA A 184 -10.40 -19.41 0.46
CA ALA A 184 -10.59 -19.23 1.90
C ALA A 184 -10.69 -20.59 2.62
N GLY A 185 -11.42 -21.55 2.06
CA GLY A 185 -11.51 -22.90 2.60
C GLY A 185 -10.17 -23.61 2.61
N ALA A 186 -9.43 -23.58 1.50
CA ALA A 186 -8.12 -24.22 1.37
C ALA A 186 -7.02 -23.58 2.23
N THR A 187 -7.15 -22.30 2.56
CA THR A 187 -6.19 -21.60 3.45
C THR A 187 -6.57 -21.75 4.93
N ILE A 188 -7.84 -21.60 5.29
CA ILE A 188 -8.30 -21.59 6.69
C ILE A 188 -8.52 -23.01 7.23
N ILE A 189 -9.16 -23.91 6.48
CA ILE A 189 -9.57 -25.24 7.01
C ILE A 189 -8.34 -26.09 7.37
N PRO A 190 -7.33 -26.27 6.50
CA PRO A 190 -6.14 -27.03 6.87
C PRO A 190 -5.42 -26.40 8.05
N ALA A 191 -5.25 -25.07 8.04
CA ALA A 191 -4.57 -24.35 9.11
C ALA A 191 -5.28 -24.48 10.47
N LEU A 192 -6.61 -24.53 10.47
CA LEU A 192 -7.40 -24.77 11.68
C LEU A 192 -7.23 -26.20 12.21
N LEU A 193 -7.20 -27.19 11.30
CA LEU A 193 -7.07 -28.61 11.66
C LEU A 193 -5.66 -28.98 12.12
N THR A 194 -4.62 -28.33 11.59
CA THR A 194 -3.22 -28.61 11.93
C THR A 194 -2.67 -27.71 13.04
N GLY A 195 -3.46 -26.75 13.53
CA GLY A 195 -3.00 -25.76 14.52
C GLY A 195 -2.11 -24.65 13.95
N TYR A 196 -2.00 -24.52 12.63
CA TYR A 196 -1.19 -23.49 11.94
C TYR A 196 -2.00 -22.25 11.53
N ILE A 197 -3.07 -21.94 12.26
CA ILE A 197 -3.97 -20.83 11.93
C ILE A 197 -3.24 -19.49 11.86
N GLN A 198 -2.19 -19.31 12.68
CA GLN A 198 -1.34 -18.13 12.67
C GLN A 198 -0.64 -17.91 11.32
N ILE A 199 -0.17 -18.99 10.67
CA ILE A 199 0.46 -18.93 9.34
C ILE A 199 -0.56 -18.45 8.30
N ALA A 200 -1.78 -18.98 8.34
CA ALA A 200 -2.85 -18.54 7.44
C ALA A 200 -3.19 -17.06 7.64
N PHE A 201 -3.29 -16.59 8.89
CA PHE A 201 -3.48 -15.17 9.18
C PHE A 201 -2.32 -14.31 8.69
N GLY A 202 -1.08 -14.73 8.87
CA GLY A 202 0.09 -13.99 8.39
C GLY A 202 0.10 -13.83 6.86
N VAL A 203 -0.18 -14.91 6.12
CA VAL A 203 -0.30 -14.86 4.64
C VAL A 203 -1.46 -13.99 4.20
N LEU A 204 -2.65 -14.14 4.81
CA LEU A 204 -3.82 -13.34 4.47
C LEU A 204 -3.61 -11.86 4.78
N LEU A 205 -2.92 -11.54 5.88
CA LEU A 205 -2.60 -10.17 6.26
C LEU A 205 -1.66 -9.52 5.25
N GLY A 206 -0.60 -10.22 4.82
CA GLY A 206 0.28 -9.75 3.75
C GLY A 206 -0.50 -9.48 2.47
N ILE A 207 -1.29 -10.44 1.98
CA ILE A 207 -2.13 -10.25 0.79
C ILE A 207 -3.07 -9.03 0.93
N LEU A 208 -3.72 -8.91 2.09
CA LEU A 208 -4.71 -7.87 2.36
C LEU A 208 -4.13 -6.46 2.25
N PHE A 209 -2.88 -6.25 2.64
CA PHE A 209 -2.27 -4.91 2.65
C PHE A 209 -1.37 -4.65 1.44
N THR A 210 -0.65 -5.66 0.95
CA THR A 210 0.21 -5.52 -0.23
C THR A 210 -0.60 -5.41 -1.54
N LEU A 211 -1.85 -5.88 -1.60
CA LEU A 211 -2.70 -5.68 -2.80
C LEU A 211 -3.28 -4.25 -2.93
N PRO A 212 -3.93 -3.64 -1.92
CA PRO A 212 -4.59 -2.35 -2.08
C PRO A 212 -3.68 -1.14 -1.85
N LEU A 213 -2.75 -1.18 -0.89
CA LEU A 213 -1.94 -0.01 -0.52
C LEU A 213 -1.04 0.52 -1.66
N PRO A 214 -0.53 -0.31 -2.58
CA PRO A 214 0.17 0.20 -3.76
C PRO A 214 -0.66 1.14 -4.63
N ALA A 215 -2.00 1.10 -4.57
CA ALA A 215 -2.83 2.07 -5.27
C ALA A 215 -2.54 3.50 -4.80
N VAL A 216 -2.37 3.69 -3.50
CA VAL A 216 -2.05 4.98 -2.87
C VAL A 216 -0.65 5.43 -3.25
N ILE A 217 0.33 4.52 -3.25
CA ILE A 217 1.71 4.81 -3.66
C ILE A 217 1.73 5.30 -5.11
N VAL A 218 1.09 4.55 -6.01
CA VAL A 218 1.05 4.88 -7.44
C VAL A 218 0.32 6.19 -7.68
N ASP A 219 -0.86 6.41 -7.09
CA ASP A 219 -1.58 7.68 -7.25
C ASP A 219 -0.78 8.86 -6.74
N ALA A 220 -0.11 8.72 -5.59
CA ALA A 220 0.74 9.78 -5.04
C ALA A 220 1.93 10.11 -5.98
N ILE A 221 2.56 9.11 -6.59
CA ILE A 221 3.61 9.35 -7.60
C ILE A 221 3.05 10.11 -8.80
N TYR A 222 1.90 9.68 -9.35
CA TYR A 222 1.27 10.36 -10.48
C TYR A 222 0.77 11.76 -10.13
N ALA A 223 0.31 11.99 -8.88
CA ALA A 223 -0.01 13.29 -8.33
C ALA A 223 1.19 14.23 -8.33
N ALA A 224 2.34 13.75 -7.84
CA ALA A 224 3.58 14.52 -7.84
C ALA A 224 4.01 14.91 -9.26
N ILE A 225 3.94 13.96 -10.20
CA ILE A 225 4.27 14.19 -11.62
C ILE A 225 3.31 15.21 -12.24
N TYR A 226 2.01 15.10 -11.96
CA TYR A 226 0.98 16.01 -12.48
C TYR A 226 1.24 17.45 -12.04
N ILE A 227 1.51 17.67 -10.76
CA ILE A 227 1.78 18.99 -10.18
C ILE A 227 3.05 19.59 -10.75
N LYS A 228 4.12 18.79 -10.85
CA LYS A 228 5.38 19.25 -11.44
C LYS A 228 5.21 19.71 -12.88
N LYS A 229 4.30 19.10 -13.64
CA LYS A 229 3.96 19.51 -15.01
C LYS A 229 3.01 20.71 -15.09
N ARG A 230 2.29 21.04 -14.00
CA ARG A 230 1.29 22.13 -13.94
C ARG A 230 1.46 22.96 -12.65
N PRO A 231 2.53 23.76 -12.51
CA PRO A 231 2.83 24.48 -11.27
C PRO A 231 1.86 25.62 -10.94
N HIS A 232 1.08 26.12 -11.91
CA HIS A 232 0.16 27.26 -11.76
C HIS A 232 -1.33 26.88 -11.71
N SER A 233 -1.68 25.59 -11.61
CA SER A 233 -3.09 25.20 -11.41
C SER A 233 -3.45 25.36 -9.94
N ASP A 234 -4.34 26.29 -9.62
CA ASP A 234 -4.86 26.60 -8.27
C ASP A 234 -5.68 25.44 -7.61
N GLU A 235 -5.78 24.29 -8.26
CA GLU A 235 -6.77 23.24 -7.98
C GLU A 235 -6.35 22.18 -6.95
N LEU A 236 -5.44 22.47 -6.03
CA LEU A 236 -5.00 21.48 -5.02
C LEU A 236 -5.02 22.05 -3.60
N VAL A 237 -6.16 22.63 -3.23
CA VAL A 237 -6.52 22.92 -1.83
C VAL A 237 -7.10 21.68 -1.19
#